data_AF-X6LEU2-F1
#
_entry.id   AF-X6LEU2-F1
#
_cell.length_a   1.000
_cell.length_b   1.000
_cell.length_c   1.000
_cell.angle_alpha   90.00
_cell.angle_beta   90.00
_cell.angle_gamma   90.00
#
_symmetry.space_group_name_H-M   'P 1'
#
loop_
_entity.id
_entity.type
_entity.pdbx_description
1 polymer ?
#
loop_
_entity_poly.entity_id
_entity_poly.type
_entity_poly.pdbx_seq_one_letter_code
_entity_poly.pdbx_strand_id
1 'polypeptide(L)'
;MMEILNYSQRPEKFISIDEITCATIMSGFLKANKAQEMFDFYDNQIPKLALNNNINLKCKFMTTLKSIGHLKMMETLDENDIEKLSFHHQKYVDIFENELYPDIKFKPTSILLNDIDALMRAYVLLNKKSWMNAVKDVERILFYEPNYIHPLSYWHQDILYKNQTVLNFNYLSTFITCFIIEEKV
;
A
#
# COMPACT_ATOMS: atom_id res chain seq x y z
N MET A 1 2.87 -23.39 8.99
CA MET A 1 3.05 -22.10 9.71
C MET A 1 1.99 -21.91 10.79
N MET A 2 0.69 -21.90 10.44
CA MET A 2 -0.40 -21.75 11.43
C MET A 2 -0.42 -22.82 12.53
N GLU A 3 -0.10 -24.07 12.20
CA GLU A 3 0.00 -25.14 13.21
C GLU A 3 1.07 -24.87 14.28
N ILE A 4 2.24 -24.38 13.86
CA ILE A 4 3.33 -24.01 14.77
C ILE A 4 2.91 -22.82 15.64
N LEU A 5 2.24 -21.84 15.04
CA LEU A 5 1.71 -20.69 15.77
C LEU A 5 0.71 -21.14 16.84
N ASN A 6 -0.29 -21.94 16.47
CA ASN A 6 -1.29 -22.46 17.41
C ASN A 6 -0.65 -23.34 18.50
N TYR A 7 0.36 -24.12 18.16
CA TYR A 7 1.10 -24.92 19.12
C TYR A 7 1.83 -24.06 20.17
N SER A 8 2.42 -22.94 19.75
CA SER A 8 3.07 -21.98 20.65
C SER A 8 2.12 -21.23 21.59
N GLN A 9 0.80 -21.33 21.36
CA GLN A 9 -0.21 -20.68 22.19
C GLN A 9 -0.84 -21.62 23.23
N ARG A 10 -0.30 -22.84 23.37
CA ARG A 10 -0.74 -23.78 24.41
C ARG A 10 -0.14 -23.40 25.77
N PRO A 11 -0.86 -23.60 26.89
CA PRO A 11 -0.38 -23.24 28.22
C PRO A 11 0.99 -23.84 28.58
N GLU A 12 1.29 -25.06 28.12
CA GLU A 12 2.54 -25.74 28.46
C GLU A 12 3.77 -25.19 27.72
N LYS A 13 3.56 -24.43 26.63
CA LYS A 13 4.62 -23.92 25.74
C LYS A 13 4.35 -22.50 25.26
N PHE A 14 3.71 -21.70 26.12
CA PHE A 14 3.24 -20.37 25.74
C PHE A 14 4.40 -19.45 25.35
N ILE A 15 4.33 -18.91 24.13
CA ILE A 15 5.22 -17.87 23.64
C ILE A 15 4.36 -16.65 23.35
N SER A 16 4.71 -15.51 23.96
CA SER A 16 4.00 -14.27 23.70
C SER A 16 4.20 -13.84 22.24
N ILE A 17 3.11 -13.45 21.59
CA ILE A 17 3.06 -12.91 20.23
C ILE A 17 2.78 -11.41 20.33
N ASP A 18 3.54 -10.62 19.59
CA ASP A 18 3.37 -9.18 19.46
C ASP A 18 2.96 -8.77 18.03
N GLU A 19 2.78 -7.47 17.81
CA GLU A 19 2.48 -6.92 16.49
C GLU A 19 3.60 -7.18 15.47
N ILE A 20 4.86 -7.28 15.90
CA ILE A 20 6.00 -7.54 15.01
C ILE A 20 5.89 -8.94 14.41
N THR A 21 5.54 -9.92 15.24
CA THR A 21 5.32 -11.31 14.82
C THR A 21 4.15 -11.41 13.83
N CYS A 22 3.02 -10.77 14.17
CA CYS A 22 1.86 -10.71 13.28
C CYS A 22 2.18 -10.07 11.94
N ALA A 23 2.88 -8.93 11.95
CA ALA A 23 3.25 -8.21 10.75
C ALA A 23 4.28 -8.98 9.90
N THR A 24 5.17 -9.74 10.53
CA THR A 24 6.10 -10.65 9.83
C THR A 24 5.35 -11.72 9.05
N ILE A 25 4.33 -12.34 9.67
CA ILE A 25 3.48 -13.34 9.03
C ILE A 25 2.69 -12.71 7.87
N MET A 26 2.05 -11.57 8.09
CA MET A 26 1.34 -10.82 7.04
C MET A 26 2.26 -10.47 5.86
N SER A 27 3.45 -9.96 6.14
CA SER A 27 4.47 -9.67 5.11
C SER A 27 4.87 -10.93 4.33
N GLY A 28 5.02 -12.06 5.02
CA GLY A 28 5.30 -13.36 4.41
C GLY A 28 4.22 -13.78 3.41
N PHE A 29 2.94 -13.64 3.77
CA PHE A 29 1.84 -13.89 2.84
C PHE A 29 1.87 -12.97 1.62
N LEU A 30 2.07 -11.66 1.82
CA LEU A 30 2.13 -10.69 0.71
C LEU A 30 3.30 -10.96 -0.24
N LYS A 31 4.48 -11.33 0.28
CA LYS A 31 5.65 -11.71 -0.54
C LYS A 31 5.39 -12.97 -1.37
N ALA A 32 4.54 -13.87 -0.88
CA ALA A 32 4.11 -15.06 -1.60
C ALA A 32 2.91 -14.82 -2.54
N ASN A 33 2.48 -13.57 -2.75
CA ASN A 33 1.28 -13.19 -3.49
C ASN A 33 -0.02 -13.84 -2.94
N LYS A 34 -0.07 -14.06 -1.62
CA LYS A 34 -1.20 -14.67 -0.89
C LYS A 34 -1.99 -13.61 -0.12
N ALA A 35 -2.51 -12.63 -0.84
CA ALA A 35 -3.21 -11.50 -0.21
C ALA A 35 -4.50 -11.92 0.51
N GLN A 36 -5.23 -12.92 -0.03
CA GLN A 36 -6.42 -13.46 0.63
C GLN A 36 -6.06 -14.12 1.97
N GLU A 37 -5.03 -14.96 2.01
CA GLU A 37 -4.60 -15.59 3.27
C GLU A 37 -4.04 -14.57 4.26
N MET A 38 -3.46 -13.47 3.78
CA MET A 38 -3.10 -12.34 4.65
C MET A 38 -4.33 -11.73 5.32
N PHE A 39 -5.40 -11.46 4.58
CA PHE A 39 -6.67 -10.96 5.14
C PHE A 39 -7.31 -11.99 6.07
N ASP A 40 -7.35 -13.27 5.70
CA ASP A 40 -7.89 -14.32 6.55
C ASP A 40 -7.13 -14.42 7.87
N PHE A 41 -5.81 -14.25 7.84
CA PHE A 41 -4.97 -14.16 9.03
C PHE A 41 -5.32 -12.92 9.86
N TYR A 42 -5.37 -11.75 9.24
CA TYR A 42 -5.65 -10.47 9.92
C TYR A 42 -7.05 -10.44 10.56
N ASP A 43 -8.09 -10.82 9.81
CA ASP A 43 -9.49 -10.70 10.25
C ASP A 43 -9.92 -11.84 11.18
N ASN A 44 -9.36 -13.05 11.04
CA ASN A 44 -9.85 -14.22 11.78
C ASN A 44 -8.85 -14.79 12.80
N GLN A 45 -7.54 -14.65 12.58
CA GLN A 45 -6.54 -15.26 13.46
C GLN A 45 -5.99 -14.28 14.48
N ILE A 46 -5.62 -13.07 14.05
CA ILE A 46 -5.08 -12.05 14.98
C ILE A 46 -6.05 -11.74 16.13
N PRO A 47 -7.37 -11.58 15.93
CA PRO A 47 -8.29 -11.35 17.05
C PRO A 47 -8.29 -12.47 18.10
N LYS A 48 -8.11 -13.73 17.66
CA LYS A 48 -8.01 -14.88 18.58
C LYS A 48 -6.70 -14.84 19.35
N LEU A 49 -5.60 -14.48 18.68
CA LEU A 49 -4.29 -14.33 19.32
C LEU A 49 -4.29 -13.19 20.34
N ALA A 50 -4.98 -12.09 20.04
CA ALA A 50 -5.09 -10.93 20.91
C ALA A 50 -5.84 -11.20 22.23
N LEU A 51 -6.58 -12.31 22.34
CA LEU A 51 -7.21 -12.72 23.61
C LEU A 51 -6.19 -13.08 24.69
N ASN A 52 -5.04 -13.63 24.28
CA ASN A 52 -4.00 -14.12 25.17
C ASN A 52 -2.70 -13.30 25.07
N ASN A 53 -2.67 -12.29 24.20
CA ASN A 53 -1.48 -11.52 23.87
C ASN A 53 -1.79 -10.02 23.78
N ASN A 54 -0.83 -9.17 24.14
CA ASN A 54 -0.97 -7.73 23.99
C ASN A 54 -0.55 -7.27 22.59
N ILE A 55 -1.45 -7.42 21.61
CA ILE A 55 -1.18 -7.08 20.20
C ILE A 55 -1.78 -5.72 19.86
N ASN A 56 -0.94 -4.76 19.47
CA ASN A 56 -1.43 -3.45 19.00
C ASN A 56 -1.84 -3.50 17.52
N LEU A 57 -3.13 -3.74 17.26
CA LEU A 57 -3.70 -3.78 15.90
C LEU A 57 -3.65 -2.44 15.16
N LYS A 58 -3.50 -1.33 15.87
CA LYS A 58 -3.47 0.02 15.30
C LYS A 58 -2.04 0.49 15.03
N CYS A 59 -1.04 -0.40 15.14
CA CYS A 59 0.31 0.01 14.82
C CYS A 59 0.44 0.32 13.31
N LYS A 60 1.17 1.38 12.99
CA LYS A 60 1.35 1.88 11.62
C LYS A 60 1.79 0.79 10.64
N PHE A 61 2.61 -0.16 11.11
CA PHE A 61 3.15 -1.22 10.28
C PHE A 61 2.07 -2.23 9.83
N MET A 62 1.17 -2.63 10.73
CA MET A 62 0.03 -3.49 10.37
C MET A 62 -0.94 -2.78 9.42
N THR A 63 -1.24 -1.51 9.67
CA THR A 63 -2.05 -0.68 8.77
C THR A 63 -1.44 -0.60 7.37
N THR A 64 -0.11 -0.44 7.28
CA THR A 64 0.61 -0.42 5.99
C THR A 64 0.51 -1.76 5.27
N LEU A 65 0.64 -2.89 5.98
CA LEU A 65 0.49 -4.21 5.36
C LEU A 65 -0.94 -4.47 4.87
N LYS A 66 -1.94 -3.99 5.61
CA LYS A 66 -3.35 -4.06 5.22
C LYS A 66 -3.62 -3.28 3.92
N SER A 67 -3.09 -2.05 3.79
CA SER A 67 -3.23 -1.28 2.54
C SER A 67 -2.52 -1.98 1.36
N ILE A 68 -1.30 -2.48 1.56
CA ILE A 68 -0.58 -3.26 0.55
C ILE A 68 -1.38 -4.51 0.14
N GLY A 69 -2.06 -5.16 1.08
CA GLY A 69 -2.96 -6.28 0.79
C GLY A 69 -4.06 -5.94 -0.20
N HIS A 70 -4.73 -4.80 -0.03
CA HIS A 70 -5.75 -4.35 -0.97
C HIS A 70 -5.16 -4.02 -2.34
N LEU A 71 -3.99 -3.36 -2.37
CA LEU A 71 -3.29 -3.10 -3.62
C LEU A 71 -2.93 -4.41 -4.36
N LYS A 72 -2.44 -5.42 -3.64
CA LYS A 72 -2.13 -6.75 -4.16
C LYS A 72 -3.37 -7.48 -4.70
N MET A 73 -4.51 -7.36 -4.03
CA MET A 73 -5.78 -7.87 -4.56
C MET A 73 -6.11 -7.21 -5.90
N MET A 74 -6.03 -5.88 -5.99
CA MET A 74 -6.27 -5.14 -7.23
C MET A 74 -5.34 -5.57 -8.36
N GLU A 75 -4.06 -5.83 -8.07
CA GLU A 75 -3.10 -6.33 -9.07
C GLU A 75 -3.56 -7.64 -9.70
N THR A 76 -4.11 -8.56 -8.90
CA THR A 76 -4.53 -9.89 -9.36
C THR A 76 -5.90 -9.94 -10.04
N LEU A 77 -6.75 -8.93 -9.82
CA LEU A 77 -8.09 -8.88 -10.39
C LEU A 77 -8.08 -8.57 -11.89
N ASP A 78 -9.07 -9.12 -12.61
CA ASP A 78 -9.27 -8.83 -14.02
C ASP A 78 -9.82 -7.40 -14.21
N GLU A 79 -9.54 -6.78 -15.35
CA GLU A 79 -10.03 -5.44 -15.67
C GLU A 79 -11.57 -5.37 -15.77
N ASN A 80 -12.25 -6.50 -15.94
CA ASN A 80 -13.70 -6.59 -15.96
C ASN A 80 -14.32 -6.82 -14.57
N ASP A 81 -13.52 -7.12 -13.53
CA ASP A 81 -13.96 -7.24 -12.12
C ASP A 81 -14.14 -5.85 -11.46
N ILE A 82 -14.86 -4.95 -12.13
CA ILE A 82 -14.95 -3.52 -11.76
C ILE A 82 -15.42 -3.32 -10.31
N GLU A 83 -16.40 -4.09 -9.85
CA GLU A 83 -16.93 -3.99 -8.49
C GLU A 83 -15.87 -4.35 -7.44
N LYS A 84 -15.09 -5.41 -7.67
CA LYS A 84 -14.02 -5.84 -6.75
C LYS A 84 -12.84 -4.89 -6.77
N LEU A 85 -12.47 -4.38 -7.95
CA LEU A 85 -11.46 -3.33 -8.09
C LEU A 85 -11.87 -2.08 -7.31
N SER A 86 -13.12 -1.63 -7.48
CA SER A 86 -13.67 -0.47 -6.76
C SER A 86 -13.69 -0.69 -5.25
N PHE A 87 -14.08 -1.89 -4.80
CA PHE A 87 -14.07 -2.25 -3.38
C PHE A 87 -12.65 -2.13 -2.79
N HIS A 88 -11.65 -2.77 -3.39
CA HIS A 88 -10.29 -2.73 -2.87
C HIS A 88 -9.63 -1.36 -3.00
N HIS A 89 -9.94 -0.62 -4.07
CA HIS A 89 -9.54 0.77 -4.23
C HIS A 89 -10.05 1.62 -3.08
N GLN A 90 -11.36 1.57 -2.80
CA GLN A 90 -11.96 2.35 -1.72
C GLN A 90 -11.34 1.97 -0.37
N LYS A 91 -11.12 0.68 -0.11
CA LYS A 91 -10.45 0.24 1.12
C LYS A 91 -9.02 0.76 1.23
N TYR A 92 -8.27 0.78 0.12
CA TYR A 92 -6.93 1.36 0.10
C TYR A 92 -6.97 2.86 0.45
N VAL A 93 -7.83 3.64 -0.22
CA VAL A 93 -7.97 5.09 -0.01
C VAL A 93 -8.44 5.39 1.42
N ASP A 94 -9.41 4.64 1.94
CA ASP A 94 -9.90 4.79 3.31
C ASP A 94 -8.77 4.58 4.34
N ILE A 95 -7.93 3.56 4.14
CA ILE A 95 -6.77 3.31 5.01
C ILE A 95 -5.74 4.43 4.87
N PHE A 96 -5.44 4.85 3.64
CA PHE A 96 -4.48 5.90 3.36
C PHE A 96 -4.87 7.21 4.06
N GLU A 97 -6.10 7.67 3.86
CA GLU A 97 -6.54 8.98 4.35
C GLU A 97 -6.95 8.98 5.81
N ASN A 98 -7.50 7.89 6.34
CA ASN A 98 -8.07 7.89 7.70
C ASN A 98 -7.18 7.19 8.73
N GLU A 99 -6.30 6.27 8.31
CA GLU A 99 -5.43 5.51 9.22
C GLU A 99 -3.95 5.90 9.10
N LEU A 100 -3.42 6.00 7.87
CA LEU A 100 -2.00 6.34 7.64
C LEU A 100 -1.74 7.85 7.72
N TYR A 101 -2.62 8.66 7.15
CA TYR A 101 -2.50 10.12 7.06
C TYR A 101 -3.78 10.85 7.50
N PRO A 102 -4.26 10.64 8.75
CA PRO A 102 -5.56 11.17 9.22
C PRO A 102 -5.69 12.70 9.14
N ASP A 103 -4.57 13.41 9.19
CA ASP A 103 -4.52 14.87 9.17
C ASP A 103 -4.71 15.48 7.76
N ILE A 104 -4.64 14.66 6.72
CA ILE A 104 -4.60 15.09 5.31
C ILE A 104 -5.88 15.79 4.84
N LYS A 105 -7.00 15.53 5.53
CA LYS A 105 -8.29 16.17 5.26
C LYS A 105 -8.38 17.59 5.84
N PHE A 106 -7.51 17.93 6.78
CA PHE A 106 -7.60 19.16 7.55
C PHE A 106 -6.44 20.12 7.30
N LYS A 107 -5.25 19.60 6.97
CA LYS A 107 -4.05 20.41 6.76
C LYS A 107 -3.04 19.72 5.83
N PRO A 108 -2.13 20.51 5.24
CA PRO A 108 -1.00 19.97 4.51
C PRO A 108 -0.19 18.97 5.35
N THR A 109 0.01 17.78 4.80
CA THR A 109 0.59 16.63 5.49
C THR A 109 1.70 16.04 4.64
N SER A 110 2.84 15.73 5.28
CA SER A 110 3.97 15.12 4.57
C SER A 110 3.73 13.63 4.34
N ILE A 111 3.83 13.20 3.09
CA ILE A 111 3.59 11.84 2.64
C ILE A 111 4.90 11.23 2.14
N LEU A 112 5.14 9.98 2.52
CA LEU A 112 6.30 9.22 2.05
C LEU A 112 6.16 8.93 0.55
N LEU A 113 7.27 8.96 -0.17
CA LEU A 113 7.29 8.70 -1.63
C LEU A 113 6.72 7.32 -1.98
N ASN A 114 7.02 6.30 -1.19
CA ASN A 114 6.49 4.96 -1.42
C ASN A 114 4.95 4.92 -1.28
N ASP A 115 4.38 5.75 -0.41
CA ASP A 115 2.94 5.82 -0.21
C ASP A 115 2.26 6.64 -1.32
N ILE A 116 2.95 7.66 -1.87
CA ILE A 116 2.53 8.36 -3.10
C ILE A 116 2.53 7.40 -4.30
N ASP A 117 3.61 6.62 -4.51
CA ASP A 117 3.65 5.58 -5.55
C ASP A 117 2.50 4.60 -5.39
N ALA A 118 2.29 4.06 -4.19
CA ALA A 118 1.22 3.12 -3.93
C ALA A 118 -0.19 3.72 -4.14
N LEU A 119 -0.39 5.00 -3.80
CA LEU A 119 -1.65 5.70 -4.06
C LEU A 119 -1.90 5.86 -5.56
N MET A 120 -0.91 6.34 -6.33
CA MET A 120 -1.03 6.42 -7.79
C MET A 120 -1.33 5.05 -8.39
N ARG A 121 -0.67 3.99 -7.90
CA ARG A 121 -0.92 2.61 -8.34
C ARG A 121 -2.36 2.19 -8.10
N ALA A 122 -2.93 2.53 -6.95
CA ALA A 122 -4.33 2.21 -6.68
C ALA A 122 -5.26 2.83 -7.75
N TYR A 123 -5.06 4.09 -8.10
CA TYR A 123 -5.88 4.76 -9.13
C TYR A 123 -5.65 4.22 -10.54
N VAL A 124 -4.41 3.90 -10.91
CA VAL A 124 -4.11 3.28 -12.21
C VAL A 124 -4.71 1.87 -12.28
N LEU A 125 -4.62 1.08 -11.20
CA LEU A 125 -5.20 -0.27 -11.14
C LEU A 125 -6.73 -0.25 -11.15
N LEU A 126 -7.37 0.75 -10.56
CA LEU A 126 -8.83 0.94 -10.66
C LEU A 126 -9.26 1.12 -12.13
N ASN A 127 -8.42 1.77 -12.93
CA ASN A 127 -8.69 2.12 -14.32
C ASN A 127 -7.95 1.21 -15.32
N LYS A 128 -7.66 -0.05 -14.96
CA LYS A 128 -6.96 -1.03 -15.82
C LYS A 128 -7.44 -1.04 -17.28
N LYS A 129 -8.76 -1.02 -17.48
CA LYS A 129 -9.40 -1.06 -18.80
C LYS A 129 -9.16 0.19 -19.65
N SER A 130 -8.93 1.34 -19.03
CA SER A 130 -8.77 2.63 -19.70
C SER A 130 -7.86 3.53 -18.88
N TRP A 131 -6.56 3.31 -19.04
CA TRP A 131 -5.51 4.00 -18.29
C TRP A 131 -5.63 5.53 -18.36
N MET A 132 -6.13 6.07 -19.49
CA MET A 132 -6.37 7.51 -19.68
C MET A 132 -7.28 8.11 -18.59
N ASN A 133 -8.18 7.31 -18.01
CA ASN A 133 -9.04 7.76 -16.92
C ASN A 133 -8.26 7.99 -15.62
N ALA A 134 -7.15 7.28 -15.41
CA ALA A 134 -6.30 7.46 -14.23
C ALA A 134 -5.42 8.71 -14.31
N VAL A 135 -5.19 9.27 -15.51
CA VAL A 135 -4.30 10.44 -15.70
C VAL A 135 -4.73 11.60 -14.80
N LYS A 136 -6.03 11.92 -14.80
CA LYS A 136 -6.57 13.02 -13.98
C LYS A 136 -6.36 12.79 -12.48
N ASP A 137 -6.49 11.54 -12.02
CA ASP A 137 -6.28 11.20 -10.61
C ASP A 137 -4.80 11.28 -10.24
N VAL A 138 -3.90 10.81 -11.12
CA VAL A 138 -2.45 10.91 -10.95
C VAL A 138 -2.00 12.37 -10.94
N GLU A 139 -2.44 13.18 -11.90
CA GLU A 139 -2.16 14.62 -11.92
C GLU A 139 -2.69 15.32 -10.66
N ARG A 140 -3.90 14.95 -10.20
CA ARG A 140 -4.45 15.49 -8.94
C ARG A 140 -3.51 15.20 -7.77
N ILE A 141 -3.10 13.94 -7.59
CA ILE A 141 -2.22 13.51 -6.50
C ILE A 141 -0.90 14.28 -6.50
N LEU A 142 -0.34 14.52 -7.69
CA LEU A 142 1.01 15.06 -7.84
C LEU A 142 1.08 16.59 -7.83
N PHE A 143 0.03 17.27 -8.31
CA PHE A 143 0.10 18.70 -8.62
C PHE A 143 -1.06 19.51 -8.04
N TYR A 144 -2.24 18.92 -7.87
CA TYR A 144 -3.44 19.69 -7.54
C TYR A 144 -3.98 19.46 -6.14
N GLU A 145 -3.57 18.40 -5.45
CA GLU A 145 -4.03 18.12 -4.09
C GLU A 145 -3.19 18.91 -3.07
N PRO A 146 -3.68 20.05 -2.54
CA PRO A 146 -2.86 21.00 -1.79
C PRO A 146 -2.38 20.43 -0.45
N ASN A 147 -3.07 19.42 0.07
CA ASN A 147 -2.72 18.82 1.34
C ASN A 147 -1.65 17.73 1.23
N TYR A 148 -1.27 17.34 0.01
CA TYR A 148 -0.33 16.25 -0.23
C TYR A 148 1.08 16.83 -0.38
N ILE A 149 1.81 16.99 0.73
CA ILE A 149 3.20 17.42 0.69
C ILE A 149 4.09 16.21 0.45
N HIS A 150 4.72 16.12 -0.72
CA HIS A 150 5.67 15.04 -1.01
C HIS A 150 6.98 15.58 -1.61
N PRO A 151 8.13 14.92 -1.37
CA PRO A 151 9.43 15.38 -1.86
C PRO A 151 9.72 14.97 -3.31
N LEU A 152 8.71 14.50 -4.06
CA LEU A 152 8.90 13.98 -5.42
C LEU A 152 9.35 15.12 -6.35
N SER A 153 10.57 15.01 -6.87
CA SER A 153 11.12 15.90 -7.89
C SER A 153 11.40 15.11 -9.15
N TYR A 154 10.62 15.35 -10.20
CA TYR A 154 10.78 14.69 -11.50
C TYR A 154 12.03 15.13 -12.23
N TRP A 155 12.47 16.36 -12.00
CA TRP A 155 13.62 16.94 -12.66
C TRP A 155 14.82 16.83 -11.74
N HIS A 156 15.88 16.21 -12.26
CA HIS A 156 17.16 16.16 -11.57
C HIS A 156 18.26 16.59 -12.54
N GLN A 157 19.29 17.27 -12.03
CA GLN A 157 20.51 17.47 -12.82
C GLN A 157 21.28 16.16 -12.83
N ASP A 158 21.72 15.73 -14.01
CA ASP A 158 22.53 14.53 -14.12
C ASP A 158 23.83 14.72 -13.32
N ILE A 159 24.14 13.74 -12.46
CA ILE A 159 25.30 13.80 -11.56
C ILE A 159 26.61 13.81 -12.36
N LEU A 160 26.63 13.15 -13.52
CA LEU A 160 27.76 13.08 -14.44
C LEU A 160 27.76 14.25 -15.43
N TYR A 161 26.58 14.70 -15.86
CA TYR A 161 26.40 15.78 -16.83
C TYR A 161 25.56 16.93 -16.23
N LYS A 162 26.19 17.78 -15.42
CA LYS A 162 25.53 18.89 -14.69
C LYS A 162 24.72 19.87 -15.56
N ASN A 163 24.94 19.88 -16.87
CA ASN A 163 24.20 20.70 -17.83
C ASN A 163 22.95 20.00 -18.42
N GLN A 164 22.71 18.73 -18.05
CA GLN A 164 21.57 17.95 -18.51
C GLN A 164 20.56 17.79 -17.37
N THR A 165 19.30 18.07 -17.69
CA THR A 165 18.17 17.77 -16.82
C THR A 165 17.56 16.44 -17.25
N VAL A 166 17.51 15.48 -16.34
CA VAL A 166 16.93 14.14 -16.56
C VAL A 166 15.64 13.97 -15.79
N LEU A 167 14.75 13.13 -16.33
CA LEU A 167 13.58 12.65 -15.60
C LEU A 167 14.03 11.57 -14.61
N ASN A 168 13.82 11.81 -13.31
CA ASN A 168 14.19 10.89 -12.26
C ASN A 168 12.94 10.17 -11.71
N PHE A 169 12.85 8.88 -12.00
CA PHE A 169 11.79 8.00 -11.53
C PHE A 169 12.26 7.00 -10.47
N ASN A 170 13.43 7.19 -9.85
CA ASN A 170 14.04 6.23 -8.93
C ASN A 170 13.17 5.89 -7.70
N TYR A 171 12.19 6.74 -7.38
CA TYR A 171 11.28 6.56 -6.26
C TYR A 171 9.89 6.05 -6.67
N LEU A 172 9.67 5.83 -7.97
CA LEU A 172 8.44 5.26 -8.49
C LEU A 172 8.67 3.80 -8.84
N SER A 173 7.63 3.00 -8.67
CA SER A 173 7.61 1.63 -9.15
C SER A 173 7.75 1.61 -10.68
N THR A 174 8.24 0.49 -11.20
CA THR A 174 8.27 0.24 -12.65
C THR A 174 6.89 0.42 -13.28
N PHE A 175 5.83 -0.01 -12.58
CA PHE A 175 4.46 0.11 -13.05
C PHE A 175 4.04 1.57 -13.29
N ILE A 176 4.27 2.46 -12.32
CA ILE A 176 3.96 3.88 -12.48
C ILE A 176 4.88 4.55 -13.48
N THR A 177 6.16 4.17 -13.50
CA THR A 177 7.11 4.70 -14.47
C THR A 177 6.67 4.42 -15.89
N CYS A 178 6.22 3.19 -16.19
CA CYS A 178 5.65 2.82 -17.48
C CYS A 178 4.41 3.66 -17.81
N PHE A 179 3.48 3.80 -16.86
CA PHE A 179 2.28 4.63 -17.04
C PHE A 179 2.61 6.08 -17.42
N ILE A 180 3.54 6.73 -16.69
CA ILE A 180 3.93 8.13 -16.96
C ILE A 180 4.66 8.28 -18.30
N ILE A 181 5.43 7.27 -18.72
CA ILE A 181 6.15 7.30 -20.00
C ILE A 181 5.16 7.12 -21.16
N GLU A 182 4.21 6.19 -21.04
CA GLU A 182 3.17 5.95 -22.06
C GLU A 182 2.27 7.18 -22.28
N GLU A 183 2.06 8.02 -21.26
CA GLU A 183 1.34 9.29 -21.39
C GLU A 183 2.09 10.33 -22.27
N LYS A 184 3.42 10.26 -22.32
CA LYS A 184 4.28 11.26 -22.98
C LYS A 184 4.64 10.91 -24.43
N VAL A 185 4.16 9.79 -24.96
CA VAL A 185 4.35 9.34 -26.36
C VAL A 185 3.05 9.48 -27.14
#